data_AF-A0A7J6K6Z5-F1
#
_entry.id   AF-A0A7J6K6Z5-F1
#
_cell.length_a   1.000
_cell.length_b   1.000
_cell.length_c   1.000
_cell.angle_alpha   90.00
_cell.angle_beta   90.00
_cell.angle_gamma   90.00
#
_symmetry.space_group_name_H-M   'P 1'
#
loop_
_entity.id
_entity.type
_entity.pdbx_description
1 polymer ?
#
loop_
_entity_poly.entity_id
_entity_poly.type
_entity_poly.pdbx_seq_one_letter_code
_entity_poly.pdbx_strand_id
1 'polypeptide(L)'
;MENSAASSWGPGAEPSESESEEGGGSRRKLLQKQRKEIKDLQAASKRAIAGAKMKGEKQRLELEFRQKEADLVAAHKRQLAALSKNAEKAESEEAKQEINGEREEAENAGVFAEKTAVAAGAASASQGRDTGAPTAGVTASPGDSADAVVNAFASLRLYGGDGAREPAKLSKAQQRRRKKRTEDEAREEALRLEREEAGPDPGQVEWELLRTHLQKRNLAIHSIAADGHCMYRGVCHQLQQISPQGVEFAPEHPATWAVEQLRDKVADFLEANREEFQPFLDDSAQTEQGFANYCGKIRNTAEWGGEVELQVIAKVLQRRIQVATMNQGEFLLLTYGEEFPEESSPLRLTFHRHLLAAGGHYNSVVPASSKTSDSDVE
;
A
#
# COMPACT_ATOMS: atom_id res chain seq x y z
N MET A 1 50.86 -17.77 60.82
CA MET A 1 49.61 -17.02 60.60
C MET A 1 49.22 -17.28 59.16
N GLU A 2 48.77 -18.51 58.89
CA GLU A 2 47.35 -18.93 58.81
C GLU A 2 46.73 -18.46 57.49
N ASN A 3 46.61 -19.38 56.52
CA ASN A 3 45.44 -20.22 56.18
C ASN A 3 44.63 -19.53 55.05
N SER A 4 44.59 -20.03 53.81
CA SER A 4 44.02 -21.28 53.28
C SER A 4 42.56 -21.12 52.82
N ALA A 5 42.28 -21.78 51.68
CA ALA A 5 41.01 -22.30 51.18
C ALA A 5 40.17 -21.45 50.19
N ALA A 6 39.95 -22.09 49.05
CA ALA A 6 38.94 -21.83 48.04
C ALA A 6 37.56 -22.40 48.42
N SER A 7 36.49 -21.84 47.83
CA SER A 7 35.17 -22.42 47.52
C SER A 7 34.47 -21.40 46.61
N SER A 8 34.17 -21.62 45.32
CA SER A 8 33.16 -22.51 44.69
C SER A 8 31.71 -22.17 45.08
N TRP A 9 30.79 -22.27 44.11
CA TRP A 9 29.34 -21.90 44.03
C TRP A 9 29.13 -20.53 43.35
N GLY A 10 28.43 -20.32 42.24
CA GLY A 10 27.63 -21.11 41.28
C GLY A 10 27.07 -20.10 40.23
N PRO A 11 26.64 -20.51 39.02
CA PRO A 11 26.25 -19.58 37.96
C PRO A 11 24.87 -18.98 38.23
N GLY A 12 24.80 -17.66 38.40
CA GLY A 12 23.57 -16.91 38.62
C GLY A 12 22.93 -16.46 37.32
N ALA A 13 21.97 -17.26 36.84
CA ALA A 13 20.78 -16.92 36.07
C ALA A 13 20.82 -15.66 35.16
N GLU A 14 20.94 -15.91 33.86
CA GLU A 14 20.44 -15.02 32.81
C GLU A 14 18.90 -14.96 32.88
N PRO A 15 18.27 -13.78 32.77
CA PRO A 15 16.85 -13.70 32.44
C PRO A 15 16.69 -13.99 30.94
N SER A 16 16.04 -15.12 30.67
CA SER A 16 15.54 -15.53 29.37
C SER A 16 14.52 -14.52 28.85
N GLU A 17 14.93 -13.66 27.91
CA GLU A 17 14.00 -12.97 27.02
C GLU A 17 13.75 -13.87 25.82
N SER A 18 12.53 -14.35 25.73
CA SER A 18 11.98 -15.14 24.64
C SER A 18 12.02 -14.33 23.34
N GLU A 19 13.04 -14.57 22.52
CA GLU A 19 13.15 -14.11 21.14
C GLU A 19 12.10 -14.79 20.27
N SER A 20 11.02 -14.07 19.94
CA SER A 20 10.18 -14.35 18.76
C SER A 20 10.61 -13.49 17.56
N GLU A 21 11.91 -13.15 17.46
CA GLU A 21 12.50 -12.33 16.38
C GLU A 21 13.18 -13.13 15.24
N GLU A 22 13.22 -14.46 15.27
CA GLU A 22 14.00 -15.22 14.27
C GLU A 22 13.42 -15.21 12.84
N GLY A 23 12.12 -14.93 12.67
CA GLY A 23 11.44 -15.01 11.36
C GLY A 23 11.70 -13.83 10.42
N GLY A 24 11.76 -12.60 10.95
CA GLY A 24 11.82 -11.36 10.16
C GLY A 24 13.19 -11.10 9.53
N GLY A 25 14.27 -11.35 10.28
CA GLY A 25 15.64 -11.15 9.83
C GLY A 25 16.07 -12.11 8.71
N SER A 26 15.63 -13.37 8.79
CA SER A 26 15.94 -14.42 7.81
C SER A 26 15.30 -14.14 6.43
N ARG A 27 14.02 -13.71 6.43
CA ARG A 27 13.30 -13.35 5.20
C ARG A 27 13.90 -12.13 4.49
N ARG A 28 14.28 -11.10 5.25
CA ARG A 28 14.90 -9.87 4.69
C ARG A 28 16.27 -10.16 4.05
N LYS A 29 17.10 -10.98 4.70
CA LYS A 29 18.39 -11.45 4.16
C LYS A 29 18.21 -12.29 2.88
N LEU A 30 17.21 -13.17 2.85
CA LEU A 30 16.90 -13.96 1.66
C LEU A 30 16.47 -13.10 0.47
N LEU A 31 15.57 -12.13 0.68
CA LEU A 31 15.11 -11.23 -0.39
C LEU A 31 16.26 -10.38 -0.97
N GLN A 32 17.20 -9.94 -0.13
CA GLN A 32 18.40 -9.25 -0.60
C GLN A 32 19.29 -10.15 -1.47
N LYS A 33 19.48 -11.41 -1.08
CA LYS A 33 20.22 -12.41 -1.87
C LYS A 33 19.53 -12.69 -3.20
N GLN A 34 18.23 -12.91 -3.21
CA GLN A 34 17.43 -13.16 -4.42
C GLN A 34 17.50 -11.98 -5.41
N ARG A 35 17.39 -10.75 -4.90
CA ARG A 35 17.55 -9.52 -5.70
C ARG A 35 18.94 -9.41 -6.33
N LYS A 36 19.98 -9.81 -5.59
CA LYS A 36 21.37 -9.81 -6.10
C LYS A 36 21.55 -10.85 -7.22
N GLU A 37 21.05 -12.06 -7.04
CA GLU A 37 21.16 -13.15 -8.03
C GLU A 37 20.47 -12.80 -9.36
N ILE A 38 19.27 -12.18 -9.32
CA ILE A 38 18.58 -11.70 -10.53
C ILE A 38 19.41 -10.62 -11.23
N LYS A 39 19.95 -9.67 -10.46
CA LYS A 39 20.76 -8.57 -11.01
C LYS A 39 22.04 -9.08 -11.67
N ASP A 40 22.70 -10.07 -11.06
CA ASP A 40 23.90 -10.69 -11.59
C ASP A 40 23.61 -11.47 -12.88
N LEU A 41 22.49 -12.19 -12.94
CA LEU A 41 22.04 -12.91 -14.15
C LEU A 41 21.71 -11.95 -15.30
N GLN A 42 21.02 -10.85 -15.02
CA GLN A 42 20.72 -9.80 -16.00
C GLN A 42 21.99 -9.10 -16.49
N ALA A 43 22.98 -8.90 -15.62
CA ALA A 43 24.29 -8.36 -16.02
C ALA A 43 25.06 -9.35 -16.92
N ALA A 44 25.02 -10.65 -16.60
CA ALA A 44 25.60 -11.70 -17.44
C ALA A 44 24.93 -11.77 -18.81
N SER A 45 23.59 -11.68 -18.87
CA SER A 45 22.81 -11.64 -20.10
C SER A 45 23.25 -10.47 -20.99
N LYS A 46 23.33 -9.25 -20.44
CA LYS A 46 23.79 -8.07 -21.17
C LYS A 46 25.20 -8.23 -21.74
N ARG A 47 26.13 -8.80 -20.96
CA ARG A 47 27.51 -9.05 -21.41
C ARG A 47 27.57 -10.11 -22.52
N ALA A 48 26.82 -11.19 -22.40
CA ALA A 48 26.77 -12.26 -23.39
C ALA A 48 26.14 -11.79 -24.70
N ILE A 49 25.05 -11.03 -24.62
CA ILE A 49 24.37 -10.44 -25.78
C ILE A 49 25.27 -9.40 -26.49
N ALA A 50 26.04 -8.62 -25.73
CA ALA A 50 27.00 -7.66 -26.30
C ALA A 50 28.20 -8.34 -26.99
N GLY A 51 28.57 -9.56 -26.57
CA GLY A 51 29.65 -10.33 -27.18
C GLY A 51 29.27 -11.07 -28.47
N ALA A 52 27.98 -11.27 -28.74
CA ALA A 52 27.50 -12.00 -29.91
C ALA A 52 27.53 -11.13 -31.18
N LYS A 53 28.15 -11.66 -32.25
CA LYS A 53 28.33 -10.92 -33.53
C LYS A 53 27.20 -11.18 -34.52
N MET A 54 26.54 -12.34 -34.44
CA MET A 54 25.51 -12.77 -35.39
C MET A 54 24.11 -12.60 -34.82
N LYS A 55 23.17 -12.12 -35.64
CA LYS A 55 21.77 -11.86 -35.23
C LYS A 55 21.06 -13.11 -34.69
N GLY A 56 21.30 -14.27 -35.29
CA GLY A 56 20.71 -15.54 -34.83
C GLY A 56 21.30 -16.05 -33.51
N GLU A 57 22.58 -15.77 -33.25
CA GLU A 57 23.25 -16.11 -32.00
C GLU A 57 22.74 -15.25 -30.83
N LYS A 58 22.57 -13.95 -31.08
CA LYS A 58 21.95 -13.01 -30.14
C LYS A 58 20.53 -13.43 -29.74
N GLN A 59 19.69 -13.82 -30.70
CA GLN A 59 18.33 -14.29 -30.43
C GLN A 59 18.30 -15.59 -29.61
N ARG A 60 19.25 -16.51 -29.87
CA ARG A 60 19.35 -17.76 -29.12
C ARG A 60 19.80 -17.51 -27.66
N LEU A 61 20.78 -16.63 -27.46
CA LEU A 61 21.22 -16.21 -26.13
C LEU A 61 20.12 -15.46 -25.37
N GLU A 62 19.37 -14.57 -26.02
CA GLU A 62 18.23 -13.89 -25.41
C GLU A 62 17.16 -14.87 -24.91
N LEU A 63 16.83 -15.90 -25.71
CA LEU A 63 15.88 -16.94 -25.31
C LEU A 63 16.42 -17.78 -24.13
N GLU A 64 17.69 -18.15 -24.17
CA GLU A 64 18.35 -18.95 -23.13
C GLU A 64 18.41 -18.19 -21.79
N PHE A 65 18.80 -16.91 -21.80
CA PHE A 65 18.82 -16.10 -20.58
C PHE A 65 17.43 -15.83 -20.04
N ARG A 66 16.42 -15.68 -20.91
CA ARG A 66 15.02 -15.52 -20.51
C ARG A 66 14.48 -16.78 -19.82
N GLN A 67 14.85 -17.98 -20.30
CA GLN A 67 14.51 -19.24 -19.63
C GLN A 67 15.21 -19.35 -18.28
N LYS A 68 16.52 -19.05 -18.20
CA LYS A 68 17.27 -19.06 -16.94
C LYS A 68 16.71 -18.08 -15.90
N GLU A 69 16.26 -16.91 -16.33
CA GLU A 69 15.62 -15.92 -15.45
C GLU A 69 14.27 -16.42 -14.94
N ALA A 70 13.45 -17.02 -15.80
CA ALA A 70 12.17 -17.61 -15.41
C ALA A 70 12.34 -18.77 -14.40
N ASP A 71 13.31 -19.65 -14.63
CA ASP A 71 13.62 -20.77 -13.73
C ASP A 71 14.13 -20.28 -12.37
N LEU A 72 15.00 -19.26 -12.37
CA LEU A 72 15.54 -18.66 -11.15
C LEU A 72 14.43 -17.99 -10.32
N VAL A 73 13.55 -17.21 -10.95
CA VAL A 73 12.40 -16.57 -10.30
C VAL A 73 11.43 -17.62 -9.74
N ALA A 74 11.18 -18.71 -10.48
CA ALA A 74 10.35 -19.81 -10.00
C ALA A 74 10.98 -20.50 -8.77
N ALA A 75 12.29 -20.67 -8.74
CA ALA A 75 13.02 -21.21 -7.59
C ALA A 75 12.94 -20.27 -6.37
N HIS A 76 13.13 -18.96 -6.57
CA HIS A 76 13.00 -17.95 -5.52
C HIS A 76 11.60 -17.92 -4.92
N LYS A 77 10.55 -18.01 -5.76
CA LYS A 77 9.15 -18.10 -5.33
C LYS A 77 8.89 -19.35 -4.49
N ARG A 78 9.46 -20.50 -4.87
CA ARG A 78 9.35 -21.75 -4.08
C ARG A 78 10.03 -21.63 -2.72
N GLN A 79 11.20 -20.97 -2.64
CA GLN A 79 11.90 -20.75 -1.37
C GLN A 79 11.11 -19.84 -0.43
N LEU A 80 10.50 -18.77 -0.95
CA LEU A 80 9.65 -17.88 -0.14
C LEU A 80 8.38 -18.59 0.34
N ALA A 81 7.75 -19.40 -0.51
CA ALA A 81 6.58 -20.20 -0.13
C ALA A 81 6.92 -21.25 0.95
N ALA A 82 8.10 -21.87 0.88
CA ALA A 82 8.56 -22.81 1.90
C ALA A 82 8.80 -22.13 3.25
N LEU A 83 9.36 -20.91 3.25
CA LEU A 83 9.52 -20.12 4.48
C LEU A 83 8.16 -19.71 5.08
N SER A 84 7.21 -19.30 4.24
CA SER A 84 5.83 -18.98 4.69
C SER A 84 5.16 -20.19 5.33
N LYS A 85 5.25 -21.36 4.68
CA LYS A 85 4.65 -22.60 5.18
C LYS A 85 5.33 -23.11 6.46
N ASN A 86 6.63 -22.86 6.62
CA ASN A 86 7.35 -23.20 7.84
C ASN A 86 6.99 -22.26 9.00
N ALA A 87 6.75 -20.97 8.73
CA ALA A 87 6.25 -20.03 9.72
C ALA A 87 4.83 -20.41 10.19
N GLU A 88 3.92 -20.70 9.27
CA GLU A 88 2.56 -21.18 9.59
C GLU A 88 2.59 -22.49 10.40
N LYS A 89 3.54 -23.38 10.11
CA LYS A 89 3.70 -24.64 10.85
C LYS A 89 4.26 -24.42 12.25
N ALA A 90 5.19 -23.48 12.43
CA ALA A 90 5.73 -23.12 13.75
C ALA A 90 4.65 -22.50 14.64
N GLU A 91 3.86 -21.56 14.11
CA GLU A 91 2.71 -20.96 14.82
C GLU A 91 1.66 -22.02 15.21
N SER A 92 1.43 -23.03 14.37
CA SER A 92 0.48 -24.11 14.66
C SER A 92 0.96 -25.16 15.67
N GLU A 93 2.28 -25.26 15.89
CA GLU A 93 2.89 -26.15 16.89
C GLU A 93 3.04 -25.44 18.24
N GLU A 94 3.36 -24.14 18.25
CA GLU A 94 3.34 -23.29 19.44
C GLU A 94 1.92 -23.19 20.04
N ALA A 95 0.90 -22.96 19.20
CA ALA A 95 -0.50 -22.94 19.65
C ALA A 95 -0.99 -24.29 20.20
N LYS A 96 -0.39 -25.42 19.79
CA LYS A 96 -0.71 -26.74 20.35
C LYS A 96 0.04 -27.03 21.65
N GLN A 97 1.21 -26.43 21.87
CA GLN A 97 1.96 -26.54 23.12
C GLN A 97 1.34 -25.67 24.21
N GLU A 98 0.81 -24.49 23.89
CA GLU A 98 0.11 -23.62 24.85
C GLU A 98 -1.21 -24.25 25.35
N ILE A 99 -2.02 -24.85 24.45
CA ILE A 99 -3.27 -25.54 24.82
C ILE A 99 -3.01 -26.78 25.70
N ASN A 100 -1.83 -27.41 25.59
CA ASN A 100 -1.47 -28.56 26.41
C ASN A 100 -0.91 -28.14 27.78
N GLY A 101 -0.34 -26.94 27.91
CA GLY A 101 0.12 -26.36 29.17
C GLY A 101 -1.03 -25.84 30.05
N GLU A 102 -2.05 -25.21 29.47
CA GLU A 102 -3.25 -24.76 30.22
C GLU A 102 -4.15 -25.92 30.67
N ARG A 103 -4.02 -27.10 30.05
CA ARG A 103 -4.74 -28.31 30.45
C ARG A 103 -4.13 -29.02 31.66
N GLU A 104 -2.83 -28.86 31.92
CA GLU A 104 -2.19 -29.46 33.10
C GLU A 104 -2.45 -28.66 34.40
N GLU A 105 -2.73 -27.36 34.33
CA GLU A 105 -3.15 -26.58 35.51
C GLU A 105 -4.65 -26.69 35.84
N ALA A 106 -5.50 -27.01 34.85
CA ALA A 106 -6.95 -27.17 35.06
C ALA A 106 -7.37 -28.58 35.55
N GLU A 107 -6.48 -29.59 35.50
CA GLU A 107 -6.80 -30.97 35.91
C GLU A 107 -6.63 -31.25 37.43
N ASN A 108 -6.41 -30.23 38.29
CA ASN A 108 -6.42 -30.38 39.76
C ASN A 108 -7.60 -29.70 40.50
N ALA A 109 -8.67 -29.30 39.80
CA ALA A 109 -9.86 -28.77 40.46
C ALA A 109 -11.18 -29.31 39.85
N GLY A 110 -11.67 -30.41 40.43
CA GLY A 110 -13.08 -30.51 40.80
C GLY A 110 -14.09 -30.94 39.73
N VAL A 111 -14.35 -32.24 39.72
CA VAL A 111 -15.53 -32.99 39.25
C VAL A 111 -16.87 -32.34 39.66
N PHE A 112 -17.86 -32.22 38.73
CA PHE A 112 -19.19 -32.88 38.80
C PHE A 112 -20.18 -32.45 37.68
N ALA A 113 -20.97 -33.46 37.22
CA ALA A 113 -22.35 -33.42 36.69
C ALA A 113 -22.64 -33.20 35.17
N GLU A 114 -22.50 -34.30 34.43
CA GLU A 114 -23.57 -35.09 33.75
C GLU A 114 -24.75 -34.46 32.93
N LYS A 115 -24.80 -34.89 31.66
CA LYS A 115 -25.92 -35.20 30.71
C LYS A 115 -27.03 -34.19 30.39
N THR A 116 -27.26 -34.04 29.07
CA THR A 116 -28.35 -34.76 28.37
C THR A 116 -28.22 -34.65 26.85
N ALA A 117 -28.52 -35.75 26.16
CA ALA A 117 -28.58 -35.90 24.72
C ALA A 117 -30.00 -36.32 24.33
N VAL A 118 -30.56 -35.76 23.25
CA VAL A 118 -31.61 -36.42 22.44
C VAL A 118 -31.43 -36.01 20.97
N ALA A 119 -31.44 -37.02 20.11
CA ALA A 119 -31.42 -36.96 18.65
C ALA A 119 -32.80 -37.28 18.07
N ALA A 120 -33.10 -36.75 16.87
CA ALA A 120 -33.96 -37.27 15.78
C ALA A 120 -34.40 -36.07 14.91
N GLY A 121 -34.55 -36.11 13.59
CA GLY A 121 -34.55 -37.18 12.61
C GLY A 121 -34.78 -36.57 11.21
N ALA A 122 -34.50 -37.36 10.18
CA ALA A 122 -34.49 -37.02 8.76
C ALA A 122 -35.88 -36.74 8.13
N ALA A 123 -35.92 -36.06 6.97
CA ALA A 123 -36.33 -36.66 5.68
C ALA A 123 -36.49 -35.67 4.49
N SER A 124 -35.95 -36.12 3.36
CA SER A 124 -36.50 -36.10 1.98
C SER A 124 -36.38 -34.91 1.02
N ALA A 125 -36.15 -35.33 -0.22
CA ALA A 125 -35.83 -34.61 -1.44
C ALA A 125 -37.05 -34.29 -2.31
N SER A 126 -36.90 -33.38 -3.29
CA SER A 126 -37.45 -33.58 -4.64
C SER A 126 -36.81 -32.64 -5.69
N GLN A 127 -36.73 -33.16 -6.91
CA GLN A 127 -36.14 -32.57 -8.12
C GLN A 127 -37.12 -31.62 -8.85
N GLY A 128 -36.57 -30.75 -9.70
CA GLY A 128 -37.29 -30.11 -10.80
C GLY A 128 -36.34 -29.46 -11.82
N ARG A 129 -36.21 -30.08 -13.01
CA ARG A 129 -35.65 -29.48 -14.23
C ARG A 129 -36.74 -28.65 -14.93
N ASP A 130 -36.39 -27.52 -15.54
CA ASP A 130 -36.77 -27.26 -16.94
C ASP A 130 -35.87 -26.20 -17.61
N THR A 131 -35.98 -26.19 -18.93
CA THR A 131 -35.12 -25.73 -20.01
C THR A 131 -35.53 -24.35 -20.55
N GLY A 132 -34.63 -23.69 -21.31
CA GLY A 132 -35.05 -22.65 -22.27
C GLY A 132 -34.10 -21.46 -22.43
N ALA A 133 -33.33 -21.46 -23.51
CA ALA A 133 -32.80 -20.28 -24.19
C ALA A 133 -33.37 -20.30 -25.64
N PRO A 134 -33.13 -19.33 -26.56
CA PRO A 134 -32.51 -17.99 -26.44
C PRO A 134 -33.30 -16.89 -27.21
N THR A 135 -32.94 -15.60 -27.09
CA THR A 135 -33.02 -14.66 -28.23
C THR A 135 -31.89 -13.63 -28.16
N ALA A 136 -31.32 -13.35 -29.34
CA ALA A 136 -30.15 -12.51 -29.57
C ALA A 136 -30.55 -11.07 -29.91
N GLY A 137 -29.73 -10.10 -29.48
CA GLY A 137 -29.78 -8.72 -29.94
C GLY A 137 -28.38 -8.11 -29.87
N VAL A 138 -27.66 -8.13 -30.99
CA VAL A 138 -26.38 -7.41 -31.16
C VAL A 138 -26.68 -6.16 -31.99
N THR A 139 -26.44 -5.00 -31.38
CA THR A 139 -26.39 -3.69 -32.04
C THR A 139 -24.93 -3.37 -32.34
N ALA A 140 -24.59 -3.08 -33.60
CA ALA A 140 -23.25 -2.68 -34.04
C ALA A 140 -23.27 -1.26 -34.62
N SER A 141 -22.25 -0.47 -34.25
CA SER A 141 -22.03 0.95 -34.57
C SER A 141 -21.12 1.14 -35.81
N PRO A 142 -21.11 2.31 -36.47
CA PRO A 142 -20.84 2.49 -37.89
C PRO A 142 -19.34 2.69 -38.20
N GLY A 143 -18.57 1.61 -38.25
CA GLY A 143 -17.21 1.60 -38.80
C GLY A 143 -17.03 0.77 -40.07
N ASP A 144 -17.92 -0.19 -40.28
CA ASP A 144 -17.81 -1.21 -41.35
C ASP A 144 -18.32 -0.76 -42.72
N SER A 145 -18.90 0.45 -42.81
CA SER A 145 -19.58 0.87 -44.03
C SER A 145 -18.61 1.10 -45.19
N ALA A 146 -17.45 1.74 -44.96
CA ALA A 146 -16.55 2.14 -46.05
C ALA A 146 -15.92 0.96 -46.81
N ASP A 147 -15.51 -0.10 -46.10
CA ASP A 147 -14.92 -1.30 -46.70
C ASP A 147 -16.00 -2.23 -47.32
N ALA A 148 -17.22 -2.22 -46.78
CA ALA A 148 -18.36 -2.90 -47.38
C ALA A 148 -18.78 -2.27 -48.72
N VAL A 149 -18.70 -0.95 -48.89
CA VAL A 149 -19.03 -0.30 -50.17
C VAL A 149 -18.03 -0.68 -51.27
N VAL A 150 -16.75 -0.84 -50.93
CA VAL A 150 -15.71 -1.23 -51.91
C VAL A 150 -15.89 -2.69 -52.35
N ASN A 151 -16.34 -3.58 -51.47
CA ASN A 151 -16.63 -4.97 -51.80
C ASN A 151 -17.97 -5.15 -52.55
N ALA A 152 -18.95 -4.29 -52.28
CA ALA A 152 -20.22 -4.25 -53.02
C ALA A 152 -20.04 -3.76 -54.46
N PHE A 153 -19.09 -2.85 -54.71
CA PHE A 153 -18.81 -2.38 -56.08
C PHE A 153 -18.08 -3.44 -56.94
N ALA A 154 -17.37 -4.38 -56.31
CA ALA A 154 -16.74 -5.50 -57.00
C ALA A 154 -17.74 -6.60 -57.42
N SER A 155 -18.90 -6.68 -56.78
CA SER A 155 -19.95 -7.67 -57.05
C SER A 155 -21.01 -7.20 -58.05
N LEU A 156 -21.02 -5.92 -58.44
CA LEU A 156 -21.93 -5.36 -59.44
C LEU A 156 -21.22 -5.07 -60.77
N ARG A 157 -20.69 -6.12 -61.41
CA ARG A 157 -20.33 -6.12 -62.84
C ARG A 157 -21.07 -7.26 -63.53
N LEU A 158 -22.29 -6.97 -63.96
CA LEU A 158 -23.06 -7.82 -64.87
C LEU A 158 -22.44 -7.77 -66.27
N TYR A 159 -22.25 -8.97 -66.85
CA TYR A 159 -21.76 -9.33 -68.19
C TYR A 159 -20.24 -9.47 -68.40
N GLY A 160 -19.80 -10.73 -68.48
CA GLY A 160 -18.73 -11.17 -69.38
C GLY A 160 -17.57 -11.91 -68.72
N GLY A 161 -17.58 -13.25 -68.84
CA GLY A 161 -16.35 -14.07 -68.80
C GLY A 161 -16.22 -14.99 -67.59
N ASP A 162 -16.43 -16.28 -67.83
CA ASP A 162 -16.12 -17.39 -66.93
C ASP A 162 -14.62 -17.41 -66.62
N GLY A 163 -14.27 -17.27 -65.35
CA GLY A 163 -12.90 -17.21 -64.87
C GLY A 163 -12.88 -16.87 -63.39
N ALA A 164 -12.70 -17.89 -62.55
CA ALA A 164 -12.53 -17.76 -61.11
C ALA A 164 -11.41 -16.75 -60.80
N ARG A 165 -11.78 -15.55 -60.39
CA ARG A 165 -10.84 -14.48 -60.04
C ARG A 165 -10.62 -14.51 -58.53
N GLU A 166 -9.42 -14.92 -58.11
CA GLU A 166 -9.02 -14.92 -56.70
C GLU A 166 -9.23 -13.53 -56.06
N PRO A 167 -9.65 -13.46 -54.78
CA PRO A 167 -9.86 -12.18 -54.10
C PRO A 167 -8.57 -11.34 -54.13
N ALA A 168 -8.70 -10.07 -54.51
CA ALA A 168 -7.57 -9.16 -54.63
C ALA A 168 -6.78 -9.10 -53.30
N LYS A 169 -5.51 -9.53 -53.36
CA LYS A 169 -4.61 -9.54 -52.20
C LYS A 169 -4.47 -8.10 -51.67
N LEU A 170 -4.88 -7.87 -50.42
CA LEU A 170 -4.76 -6.58 -49.74
C LEU A 170 -3.35 -6.01 -49.91
N SER A 171 -3.27 -4.70 -50.16
CA SER A 171 -1.99 -4.02 -50.37
C SER A 171 -1.10 -4.16 -49.13
N LYS A 172 0.23 -4.27 -49.33
CA LYS A 172 1.23 -4.32 -48.25
C LYS A 172 1.07 -3.16 -47.25
N ALA A 173 0.61 -1.99 -47.71
CA ALA A 173 0.34 -0.84 -46.84
C ALA A 173 -0.91 -1.03 -45.97
N GLN A 174 -1.98 -1.64 -46.51
CA GLN A 174 -3.20 -1.96 -45.79
C GLN A 174 -2.95 -3.08 -44.75
N GLN A 175 -2.16 -4.10 -45.09
CA GLN A 175 -1.78 -5.16 -44.16
C GLN A 175 -0.96 -4.63 -42.96
N ARG A 176 -0.04 -3.68 -43.19
CA ARG A 176 0.73 -3.03 -42.10
C ARG A 176 -0.15 -2.22 -41.16
N ARG A 177 -1.11 -1.44 -41.70
CA ARG A 177 -2.04 -0.65 -40.90
C ARG A 177 -2.98 -1.54 -40.09
N ARG A 178 -3.51 -2.60 -40.69
CA ARG A 178 -4.37 -3.58 -40.01
C ARG A 178 -3.61 -4.30 -38.90
N LYS A 179 -2.39 -4.75 -39.18
CA LYS A 179 -1.53 -5.39 -38.17
C LYS A 179 -1.22 -4.45 -36.99
N LYS A 180 -0.88 -3.19 -37.27
CA LYS A 180 -0.65 -2.19 -36.21
C LYS A 180 -1.92 -1.96 -35.38
N ARG A 181 -3.07 -1.79 -36.04
CA ARG A 181 -4.36 -1.61 -35.35
C ARG A 181 -4.69 -2.80 -34.44
N THR A 182 -4.53 -4.02 -34.93
CA THR A 182 -4.77 -5.23 -34.12
C THR A 182 -3.77 -5.37 -32.96
N GLU A 183 -2.52 -4.94 -33.15
CA GLU A 183 -1.51 -4.94 -32.08
C GLU A 183 -1.81 -3.86 -31.02
N ASP A 184 -2.26 -2.68 -31.45
CA ASP A 184 -2.67 -1.59 -30.56
C ASP A 184 -3.94 -1.98 -29.78
N GLU A 185 -4.95 -2.57 -30.45
CA GLU A 185 -6.18 -3.10 -29.84
C GLU A 185 -5.87 -4.23 -28.85
N ALA A 186 -4.99 -5.18 -29.21
CA ALA A 186 -4.59 -6.26 -28.30
C ALA A 186 -3.80 -5.73 -27.09
N ARG A 187 -3.01 -4.67 -27.25
CA ARG A 187 -2.30 -4.02 -26.14
C ARG A 187 -3.25 -3.27 -25.23
N GLU A 188 -4.24 -2.58 -25.80
CA GLU A 188 -5.28 -1.89 -25.03
C GLU A 188 -6.17 -2.88 -24.27
N GLU A 189 -6.54 -4.00 -24.90
CA GLU A 189 -7.30 -5.06 -24.26
C GLU A 189 -6.50 -5.76 -23.15
N ALA A 190 -5.20 -5.99 -23.35
CA ALA A 190 -4.33 -6.52 -22.30
C ALA A 190 -4.22 -5.57 -21.10
N LEU A 191 -4.08 -4.26 -21.34
CA LEU A 191 -4.06 -3.24 -20.29
C LEU A 191 -5.42 -3.13 -19.58
N ARG A 192 -6.52 -3.27 -20.32
CA ARG A 192 -7.87 -3.27 -19.74
C ARG A 192 -8.07 -4.46 -18.82
N LEU A 193 -7.68 -5.66 -19.25
CA LEU A 193 -7.75 -6.88 -18.44
C LEU A 193 -6.86 -6.78 -17.20
N GLU A 194 -5.64 -6.24 -17.33
CA GLU A 194 -4.73 -6.01 -16.20
C GLU A 194 -5.34 -5.03 -15.17
N ARG A 195 -6.02 -3.97 -15.63
CA ARG A 195 -6.72 -3.03 -14.76
C ARG A 195 -7.96 -3.64 -14.10
N GLU A 196 -8.71 -4.46 -14.83
CA GLU A 196 -9.87 -5.19 -14.29
C GLU A 196 -9.43 -6.22 -13.23
N GLU A 197 -8.28 -6.88 -13.43
CA GLU A 197 -7.69 -7.83 -12.48
C GLU A 197 -7.10 -7.14 -11.23
N ALA A 198 -6.54 -5.93 -11.39
CA ALA A 198 -5.96 -5.15 -10.29
C ALA A 198 -7.00 -4.61 -9.28
N GLY A 199 -8.29 -4.63 -9.61
CA GLY A 199 -9.37 -4.13 -8.74
C GLY A 199 -9.42 -2.60 -8.65
N PRO A 200 -10.30 -2.05 -7.79
CA PRO A 200 -10.41 -0.61 -7.60
C PRO A 200 -9.15 -0.05 -6.93
N ASP A 201 -8.73 1.15 -7.34
CA ASP A 201 -7.56 1.82 -6.78
C ASP A 201 -7.73 1.99 -5.25
N PRO A 202 -6.90 1.35 -4.42
CA PRO A 202 -7.01 1.41 -2.97
C PRO A 202 -7.01 2.85 -2.45
N GLY A 203 -6.25 3.76 -3.07
CA GLY A 203 -6.20 5.17 -2.69
C GLY A 203 -7.52 5.90 -2.91
N GLN A 204 -8.19 5.63 -4.05
CA GLN A 204 -9.52 6.19 -4.33
C GLN A 204 -10.59 5.63 -3.40
N VAL A 205 -10.50 4.35 -3.07
CA VAL A 205 -11.41 3.71 -2.10
C VAL A 205 -11.25 4.35 -0.72
N GLU A 206 -10.01 4.54 -0.24
CA GLU A 206 -9.75 5.25 1.02
C GLU A 206 -10.30 6.67 1.00
N TRP A 207 -10.05 7.41 -0.09
CA TRP A 207 -10.52 8.78 -0.25
C TRP A 207 -12.04 8.89 -0.14
N GLU A 208 -12.78 8.04 -0.87
CA GLU A 208 -14.25 8.08 -0.90
C GLU A 208 -14.86 7.66 0.44
N LEU A 209 -14.25 6.66 1.11
CA LEU A 209 -14.68 6.25 2.45
C LEU A 209 -14.48 7.38 3.47
N LEU A 210 -13.29 8.00 3.50
CA LEU A 210 -13.02 9.16 4.36
C LEU A 210 -13.97 10.31 4.08
N ARG A 211 -14.15 10.64 2.79
CA ARG A 211 -15.08 11.68 2.34
C ARG A 211 -16.49 11.42 2.87
N THR A 212 -17.00 10.20 2.72
CA THR A 212 -18.32 9.80 3.20
C THR A 212 -18.45 9.94 4.72
N HIS A 213 -17.44 9.52 5.49
CA HIS A 213 -17.46 9.64 6.95
C HIS A 213 -17.34 11.09 7.45
N LEU A 214 -16.60 11.93 6.73
CA LEU A 214 -16.45 13.36 7.04
C LEU A 214 -17.71 14.15 6.67
N GLN A 215 -18.35 13.84 5.55
CA GLN A 215 -19.60 14.49 5.14
C GLN A 215 -20.71 14.29 6.16
N LYS A 216 -20.83 13.09 6.76
CA LYS A 216 -21.75 12.82 7.88
C LYS A 216 -21.53 13.73 9.10
N ARG A 217 -20.36 14.36 9.20
CA ARG A 217 -19.96 15.30 10.27
C ARG A 217 -19.95 16.76 9.80
N ASN A 218 -20.48 17.05 8.61
CA ASN A 218 -20.42 18.37 7.95
C ASN A 218 -19.00 18.87 7.68
N LEU A 219 -18.09 17.95 7.37
CA LEU A 219 -16.69 18.24 7.04
C LEU A 219 -16.36 17.79 5.61
N ALA A 220 -15.34 18.41 5.03
CA ALA A 220 -14.81 18.10 3.71
C ALA A 220 -13.28 18.04 3.74
N ILE A 221 -12.71 17.20 2.87
CA ILE A 221 -11.26 17.11 2.69
C ILE A 221 -10.83 18.30 1.81
N HIS A 222 -9.82 19.04 2.28
CA HIS A 222 -9.11 20.04 1.49
C HIS A 222 -7.77 19.45 1.06
N SER A 223 -7.56 19.35 -0.25
CA SER A 223 -6.36 18.77 -0.84
C SER A 223 -5.12 19.62 -0.53
N ILE A 224 -4.08 18.99 -0.02
CA ILE A 224 -2.76 19.58 0.22
C ILE A 224 -1.79 19.00 -0.81
N ALA A 225 -0.85 19.83 -1.26
CA ALA A 225 0.18 19.41 -2.20
C ALA A 225 0.91 18.14 -1.72
N ALA A 226 1.05 17.17 -2.63
CA ALA A 226 1.73 15.89 -2.42
C ALA A 226 3.26 16.05 -2.37
N ASP A 227 3.75 16.80 -1.39
CA ASP A 227 5.17 16.98 -1.10
C ASP A 227 5.51 16.48 0.32
N GLY A 228 6.79 16.47 0.66
CA GLY A 228 7.24 16.04 1.98
C GLY A 228 6.91 17.00 3.13
N HIS A 229 6.20 18.09 2.84
CA HIS A 229 5.69 19.02 3.84
C HIS A 229 4.20 18.86 4.10
N CYS A 230 3.51 17.89 3.46
CA CYS A 230 2.06 17.74 3.51
C CYS A 230 1.45 17.83 4.92
N MET A 231 2.03 17.15 5.92
CA MET A 231 1.56 17.21 7.31
C MET A 231 1.63 18.64 7.87
N TYR A 232 2.80 19.28 7.79
CA TYR A 232 3.01 20.65 8.27
C TYR A 232 2.16 21.67 7.51
N ARG A 233 2.04 21.53 6.19
CA ARG A 233 1.14 22.36 5.36
C ARG A 233 -0.31 22.19 5.78
N GLY A 234 -0.75 20.96 6.06
CA GLY A 234 -2.09 20.68 6.55
C GLY A 234 -2.37 21.36 7.88
N VAL A 235 -1.41 21.36 8.81
CA VAL A 235 -1.48 22.05 10.10
C VAL A 235 -1.51 23.57 9.92
N CYS A 236 -0.59 24.15 9.15
CA CYS A 236 -0.59 25.59 8.85
C CYS A 236 -1.91 26.04 8.22
N HIS A 237 -2.44 25.26 7.27
CA HIS A 237 -3.73 25.53 6.67
C HIS A 237 -4.86 25.49 7.73
N GLN A 238 -4.89 24.48 8.61
CA GLN A 238 -5.87 24.44 9.70
C GLN A 238 -5.79 25.65 10.62
N LEU A 239 -4.58 26.07 11.00
CA LEU A 239 -4.35 27.25 11.84
C LEU A 239 -4.94 28.53 11.22
N GLN A 240 -4.83 28.69 9.91
CA GLN A 240 -5.45 29.79 9.18
C GLN A 240 -6.99 29.68 9.17
N GLN A 241 -7.53 28.48 9.00
CA GLN A 241 -8.99 28.27 8.94
C GLN A 241 -9.70 28.53 10.27
N ILE A 242 -9.09 28.14 11.39
CA ILE A 242 -9.67 28.38 12.72
C ILE A 242 -9.49 29.81 13.22
N SER A 243 -8.64 30.59 12.56
CA SER A 243 -8.36 31.97 12.95
C SER A 243 -9.46 32.90 12.43
N PRO A 244 -9.94 33.85 13.25
CA PRO A 244 -10.92 34.84 12.83
C PRO A 244 -10.51 35.56 11.53
N GLN A 245 -11.38 35.51 10.51
CA GLN A 245 -11.14 36.19 9.25
C GLN A 245 -11.16 37.71 9.46
N GLY A 246 -10.20 38.42 8.87
CA GLY A 246 -10.11 39.88 8.95
C GLY A 246 -9.41 40.41 10.20
N VAL A 247 -8.81 39.54 11.01
CA VAL A 247 -7.91 39.94 12.11
C VAL A 247 -6.47 39.82 11.63
N GLU A 248 -5.72 40.92 11.70
CA GLU A 248 -4.27 40.88 11.54
C GLU A 248 -3.66 40.33 12.84
N PHE A 249 -3.02 39.18 12.73
CA PHE A 249 -2.28 38.60 13.85
C PHE A 249 -0.86 39.12 13.88
N ALA A 250 -0.29 39.20 15.08
CA ALA A 250 1.13 39.49 15.24
C ALA A 250 1.98 38.44 14.49
N PRO A 251 3.17 38.80 13.95
CA PRO A 251 4.01 37.88 13.19
C PRO A 251 4.36 36.57 13.92
N GLU A 252 4.40 36.60 15.25
CA GLU A 252 4.66 35.45 16.12
C GLU A 252 3.45 34.52 16.33
N HIS A 253 2.25 34.92 15.92
CA HIS A 253 1.03 34.15 16.16
C HIS A 253 1.01 32.86 15.31
N PRO A 254 0.54 31.72 15.82
CA PRO A 254 0.54 30.45 15.06
C PRO A 254 -0.16 30.50 13.69
N ALA A 255 -1.15 31.38 13.54
CA ALA A 255 -1.88 31.58 12.28
C ALA A 255 -1.02 32.16 11.13
N THR A 256 0.09 32.84 11.46
CA THR A 256 0.99 33.45 10.48
C THR A 256 2.20 32.59 10.17
N TRP A 257 2.35 31.43 10.82
CA TRP A 257 3.52 30.59 10.67
C TRP A 257 3.61 29.93 9.29
N ALA A 258 4.78 30.06 8.68
CA ALA A 258 5.19 29.25 7.54
C ALA A 258 5.57 27.82 7.98
N VAL A 259 5.68 26.90 7.02
CA VAL A 259 6.03 25.50 7.26
C VAL A 259 7.39 25.38 7.95
N GLU A 260 8.34 26.21 7.55
CA GLU A 260 9.69 26.28 8.09
C GLU A 260 9.66 26.66 9.57
N GLN A 261 8.87 27.68 9.92
CA GLN A 261 8.72 28.13 11.32
C GLN A 261 8.08 27.05 12.18
N LEU A 262 7.07 26.34 11.67
CA LEU A 262 6.47 25.23 12.42
C LEU A 262 7.48 24.08 12.62
N ARG A 263 8.28 23.76 11.61
CA ARG A 263 9.36 22.75 11.73
C ARG A 263 10.41 23.16 12.77
N ASP A 264 10.82 24.42 12.77
CA ASP A 264 11.72 24.97 13.79
C ASP A 264 11.15 24.77 15.19
N LYS A 265 9.88 25.15 15.41
CA LYS A 265 9.22 24.99 16.71
C LYS A 265 9.13 23.54 17.17
N VAL A 266 8.90 22.60 16.25
CA VAL A 266 8.88 21.17 16.57
C VAL A 266 10.27 20.67 16.94
N ALA A 267 11.30 21.02 16.17
CA ALA A 267 12.67 20.63 16.46
C ALA A 267 13.16 21.22 17.79
N ASP A 268 12.90 22.51 18.06
CA ASP A 268 13.25 23.17 19.32
C ASP A 268 12.58 22.48 20.53
N PHE A 269 11.31 22.08 20.38
CA PHE A 269 10.59 21.39 21.45
C PHE A 269 11.13 19.98 21.70
N LEU A 270 11.45 19.23 20.64
CA LEU A 270 12.08 17.93 20.75
C LEU A 270 13.45 18.01 21.43
N GLU A 271 14.29 18.97 21.04
CA GLU A 271 15.60 19.22 21.64
C GLU A 271 15.49 19.55 23.13
N ALA A 272 14.49 20.34 23.53
CA ALA A 272 14.26 20.70 24.93
C ALA A 272 13.68 19.55 25.78
N ASN A 273 13.00 18.59 25.17
CA ASN A 273 12.27 17.51 25.87
C ASN A 273 12.74 16.12 25.42
N ARG A 274 14.04 15.98 25.14
CA ARG A 274 14.61 14.76 24.54
C ARG A 274 14.22 13.48 25.29
N GLU A 275 14.28 13.47 26.62
CA GLU A 275 14.00 12.28 27.43
C GLU A 275 12.56 11.76 27.26
N GLU A 276 11.61 12.65 26.96
CA GLU A 276 10.20 12.29 26.73
C GLU A 276 10.00 11.61 25.38
N PHE A 277 10.66 12.09 24.33
CA PHE A 277 10.39 11.66 22.95
C PHE A 277 11.39 10.63 22.42
N GLN A 278 12.62 10.63 22.91
CA GLN A 278 13.68 9.74 22.44
C GLN A 278 13.28 8.24 22.45
N PRO A 279 12.59 7.71 23.48
CA PRO A 279 12.19 6.28 23.48
C PRO A 279 11.24 5.88 22.35
N PHE A 280 10.54 6.84 21.72
CA PHE A 280 9.58 6.60 20.64
C PHE A 280 10.21 6.73 19.25
N LEU A 281 11.48 7.10 19.16
CA LEU A 281 12.21 7.23 17.90
C LEU A 281 12.97 5.95 17.56
N ASP A 282 13.37 5.82 16.30
CA ASP A 282 14.16 4.68 15.82
C ASP A 282 15.51 4.55 16.57
N ASP A 283 16.10 3.34 16.54
CA ASP A 283 17.43 3.03 17.11
C ASP A 283 18.52 4.05 16.74
N SER A 284 18.44 4.61 15.53
CA SER A 284 19.38 5.61 15.04
C SER A 284 19.35 6.93 15.82
N ALA A 285 18.25 7.23 16.50
CA ALA A 285 18.04 8.42 17.32
C ALA A 285 18.23 8.17 18.83
N GLN A 286 18.59 6.94 19.23
CA GLN A 286 18.80 6.58 20.64
C GLN A 286 20.10 7.14 21.22
N THR A 287 21.04 7.54 20.37
CA THR A 287 22.23 8.29 20.79
C THR A 287 21.98 9.80 20.78
N GLU A 288 22.74 10.56 21.56
CA GLU A 288 22.65 12.03 21.57
C GLU A 288 22.88 12.63 20.18
N GLN A 289 23.91 12.17 19.48
CA GLN A 289 24.18 12.61 18.12
C GLN A 289 23.05 12.18 17.16
N GLY A 290 22.50 10.99 17.35
CA GLY A 290 21.36 10.48 16.58
C GLY A 290 20.13 11.36 16.72
N PHE A 291 19.78 11.72 17.95
CA PHE A 291 18.66 12.61 18.25
C PHE A 291 18.87 14.02 17.69
N ALA A 292 20.08 14.57 17.83
CA ALA A 292 20.42 15.86 17.23
C ALA A 292 20.32 15.83 15.70
N ASN A 293 20.74 14.74 15.07
CA ASN A 293 20.58 14.54 13.63
C ASN A 293 19.10 14.47 13.24
N TYR A 294 18.27 13.76 14.02
CA TYR A 294 16.83 13.68 13.81
C TYR A 294 16.17 15.07 13.82
N CYS A 295 16.42 15.86 14.87
CA CYS A 295 15.92 17.23 14.97
C CYS A 295 16.45 18.11 13.81
N GLY A 296 17.72 17.92 13.43
CA GLY A 296 18.32 18.56 12.27
C GLY A 296 17.62 18.22 10.95
N LYS A 297 17.16 16.97 10.76
CA LYS A 297 16.40 16.58 9.57
C LYS A 297 15.01 17.20 9.54
N ILE A 298 14.30 17.21 10.68
CA ILE A 298 12.99 17.88 10.79
C ILE A 298 13.10 19.34 10.37
N ARG A 299 14.14 20.02 10.86
CA ARG A 299 14.40 21.45 10.63
C ARG A 299 14.76 21.75 9.17
N ASN A 300 15.67 20.98 8.58
CA ASN A 300 16.35 21.36 7.34
C ASN A 300 15.89 20.59 6.10
N THR A 301 14.97 19.64 6.21
CA THR A 301 14.56 18.79 5.09
C THR A 301 13.05 18.70 4.93
N ALA A 302 12.63 18.15 3.79
CA ALA A 302 11.24 17.80 3.51
C ALA A 302 10.92 16.37 3.99
N GLU A 303 11.56 15.87 5.05
CA GLU A 303 11.21 14.57 5.62
C GLU A 303 9.79 14.62 6.17
N TRP A 304 9.06 13.53 5.93
CA TRP A 304 7.65 13.42 6.25
C TRP A 304 7.50 13.35 7.77
N GLY A 305 6.58 14.13 8.33
CA GLY A 305 6.28 14.04 9.75
C GLY A 305 5.40 12.84 10.06
N GLY A 306 5.52 12.31 11.28
CA GLY A 306 4.75 11.18 11.75
C GLY A 306 4.09 11.44 13.10
N GLU A 307 3.92 10.36 13.87
CA GLU A 307 3.24 10.33 15.17
C GLU A 307 3.89 11.28 16.18
N VAL A 308 5.22 11.20 16.34
CA VAL A 308 5.97 12.02 17.31
C VAL A 308 5.83 13.50 16.98
N GLU A 309 5.93 13.89 15.71
CA GLU A 309 5.75 15.29 15.32
C GLU A 309 4.33 15.77 15.61
N LEU A 310 3.30 14.97 15.36
CA LEU A 310 1.91 15.35 15.68
C LEU A 310 1.69 15.56 17.18
N GLN A 311 2.26 14.69 18.02
CA GLN A 311 2.23 14.84 19.48
C GLN A 311 2.93 16.13 19.92
N VAL A 312 4.11 16.42 19.36
CA VAL A 312 4.86 17.64 19.66
C VAL A 312 4.12 18.88 19.17
N ILE A 313 3.56 18.87 17.96
CA ILE A 313 2.79 19.99 17.41
C ILE A 313 1.59 20.29 18.31
N ALA A 314 0.89 19.27 18.81
CA ALA A 314 -0.21 19.46 19.74
C ALA A 314 0.24 20.18 21.02
N LYS A 315 1.41 19.81 21.56
CA LYS A 315 2.02 20.47 22.73
C LYS A 315 2.51 21.89 22.44
N VAL A 316 3.16 22.12 21.29
CA VAL A 316 3.63 23.45 20.87
C VAL A 316 2.46 24.42 20.69
N LEU A 317 1.35 23.95 20.12
CA LEU A 317 0.14 24.74 19.88
C LEU A 317 -0.82 24.77 21.08
N GLN A 318 -0.56 23.96 22.10
CA GLN A 318 -1.45 23.73 23.26
C GLN A 318 -2.89 23.43 22.80
N ARG A 319 -3.02 22.57 21.78
CA ARG A 319 -4.29 22.33 21.08
C ARG A 319 -4.39 20.91 20.56
N ARG A 320 -5.60 20.35 20.60
CA ARG A 320 -5.92 19.04 20.06
C ARG A 320 -5.76 18.99 18.54
N ILE A 321 -5.20 17.88 18.06
CA ILE A 321 -5.16 17.53 16.63
C ILE A 321 -5.94 16.23 16.45
N GLN A 322 -6.84 16.20 15.47
CA GLN A 322 -7.62 15.02 15.11
C GLN A 322 -7.23 14.57 13.71
N VAL A 323 -6.79 13.32 13.58
CA VAL A 323 -6.42 12.72 12.30
C VAL A 323 -7.40 11.61 11.97
N ALA A 324 -8.20 11.82 10.93
CA ALA A 324 -9.10 10.80 10.40
C ALA A 324 -8.36 9.92 9.39
N THR A 325 -8.45 8.60 9.54
CA THR A 325 -7.82 7.62 8.64
C THR A 325 -8.73 6.42 8.44
N MET A 326 -8.56 5.70 7.33
CA MET A 326 -9.12 4.36 7.18
C MET A 326 -8.06 3.33 7.56
N ASN A 327 -8.48 2.26 8.22
CA ASN A 327 -7.65 1.09 8.43
C ASN A 327 -8.48 -0.17 8.21
N GLN A 328 -8.12 -0.97 7.21
CA GLN A 328 -8.85 -2.22 6.89
C GLN A 328 -10.38 -2.05 6.73
N GLY A 329 -10.81 -0.90 6.21
CA GLY A 329 -12.23 -0.57 6.03
C GLY A 329 -12.91 0.10 7.23
N GLU A 330 -12.22 0.23 8.37
CA GLU A 330 -12.71 0.92 9.55
C GLU A 330 -12.29 2.39 9.58
N PHE A 331 -13.21 3.27 9.93
CA PHE A 331 -12.94 4.69 10.16
C PHE A 331 -12.35 4.88 11.54
N LEU A 332 -11.13 5.39 11.61
CA LEU A 332 -10.44 5.72 12.85
C LEU A 332 -10.24 7.24 12.96
N LEU A 333 -10.41 7.76 14.18
CA LEU A 333 -10.15 9.16 14.51
C LEU A 333 -9.12 9.21 15.63
N LEU A 334 -7.86 9.42 15.27
CA LEU A 334 -6.76 9.55 16.21
C LEU A 334 -6.75 10.96 16.80
N THR A 335 -6.66 11.07 18.12
CA THR A 335 -6.63 12.37 18.81
C THR A 335 -5.30 12.54 19.52
N TYR A 336 -4.66 13.68 19.28
CA TYR A 336 -3.39 14.08 19.87
C TYR A 336 -3.62 15.29 20.76
N GLY A 337 -2.92 15.35 21.89
CA GLY A 337 -3.07 16.47 22.83
C GLY A 337 -4.36 16.38 23.64
N GLU A 338 -4.78 15.17 24.03
CA GLU A 338 -5.99 14.95 24.84
C GLU A 338 -5.96 15.72 26.16
N GLU A 339 -4.76 16.06 26.66
CA GLU A 339 -4.55 16.93 27.82
C GLU A 339 -5.06 18.37 27.63
N PHE A 340 -5.28 18.82 26.39
CA PHE A 340 -5.74 20.17 26.10
C PHE A 340 -7.28 20.28 26.09
N PRO A 341 -7.85 21.46 26.40
CA PRO A 341 -9.29 21.61 26.57
C PRO A 341 -10.11 21.39 25.27
N GLU A 342 -11.28 20.76 25.42
CA GLU A 342 -12.23 20.46 24.32
C GLU A 342 -12.95 21.70 23.79
N GLU A 343 -12.99 22.77 24.58
CA GLU A 343 -13.63 24.02 24.21
C GLU A 343 -12.93 24.71 23.04
N SER A 344 -11.67 24.34 22.77
CA SER A 344 -10.93 24.79 21.61
C SER A 344 -11.24 23.93 20.39
N SER A 345 -11.61 24.55 19.26
CA SER A 345 -11.79 23.81 18.00
C SER A 345 -10.50 23.06 17.64
N PRO A 346 -10.52 21.72 17.49
CA PRO A 346 -9.32 20.96 17.17
C PRO A 346 -8.86 21.24 15.75
N LEU A 347 -7.57 21.07 15.49
CA LEU A 347 -7.04 21.02 14.12
C LEU A 347 -7.38 19.66 13.52
N ARG A 348 -7.92 19.63 12.31
CA ARG A 348 -8.41 18.40 11.68
C ARG A 348 -7.64 18.08 10.41
N LEU A 349 -7.11 16.87 10.36
CA LEU A 349 -6.38 16.32 9.22
C LEU A 349 -7.01 14.99 8.78
N THR A 350 -6.72 14.58 7.56
CA THR A 350 -6.89 13.20 7.12
C THR A 350 -5.54 12.60 6.78
N PHE A 351 -5.36 11.32 7.08
CA PHE A 351 -4.22 10.54 6.63
C PHE A 351 -4.69 9.47 5.65
N HIS A 352 -4.01 9.39 4.51
CA HIS A 352 -4.32 8.47 3.43
C HIS A 352 -3.11 7.58 3.22
N ARG A 353 -3.24 6.26 3.41
CA ARG A 353 -2.09 5.34 3.36
C ARG A 353 -1.74 4.95 1.93
N HIS A 354 -2.75 4.87 1.07
CA HIS A 354 -2.64 4.33 -0.28
C HIS A 354 -2.95 5.37 -1.38
N LEU A 355 -3.23 6.62 -1.02
CA LEU A 355 -3.53 7.68 -1.99
C LEU A 355 -2.36 7.99 -2.93
N LEU A 356 -1.12 7.92 -2.44
CA LEU A 356 0.07 8.16 -3.24
C LEU A 356 0.93 6.90 -3.32
N ALA A 357 1.49 6.61 -4.50
CA ALA A 357 2.44 5.52 -4.67
C ALA A 357 3.72 5.70 -3.82
N ALA A 358 4.03 6.94 -3.43
CA ALA A 358 5.16 7.27 -2.55
C ALA A 358 4.90 6.94 -1.06
N GLY A 359 3.65 6.67 -0.67
CA GLY A 359 3.27 6.32 0.69
C GLY A 359 2.15 7.19 1.26
N GLY A 360 2.11 7.28 2.60
CA GLY A 360 1.12 8.03 3.35
C GLY A 360 1.07 9.54 3.06
N HIS A 361 -0.12 10.13 2.93
CA HIS A 361 -0.29 11.55 2.65
C HIS A 361 -1.27 12.20 3.61
N TYR A 362 -0.96 13.43 4.04
CA TYR A 362 -1.84 14.21 4.90
C TYR A 362 -2.59 15.28 4.09
N ASN A 363 -3.89 15.37 4.33
CA ASN A 363 -4.72 16.47 3.84
C ASN A 363 -5.39 17.21 5.00
N SER A 364 -5.84 18.43 4.74
CA SER A 364 -6.53 19.26 5.73
C SER A 364 -8.03 18.99 5.71
N VAL A 365 -8.75 19.28 6.79
CA VAL A 365 -10.22 19.07 6.87
C VAL A 365 -10.93 20.37 7.21
N VAL A 366 -11.84 20.80 6.34
CA VAL A 366 -12.57 22.06 6.47
C VAL A 366 -14.07 21.83 6.66
N PRO A 367 -14.83 22.81 7.18
CA PRO A 367 -16.28 22.75 7.16
C PRO A 367 -16.82 22.61 5.72
N ALA A 368 -17.78 21.72 5.50
CA ALA A 368 -18.32 21.40 4.18
C ALA A 368 -19.04 22.58 3.48
N SER A 369 -19.34 23.67 4.21
CA SER A 369 -19.93 24.89 3.65
C SER A 369 -18.92 25.85 3.01
N SER A 370 -17.62 25.58 3.13
CA SER A 370 -16.59 26.30 2.38
C SER A 370 -16.58 25.80 0.93
N LYS A 371 -16.97 26.66 -0.01
CA LYS A 371 -16.97 26.35 -1.44
C LYS A 371 -15.55 25.99 -1.91
N THR A 372 -15.22 24.72 -2.04
CA THR A 372 -14.04 24.29 -2.81
C THR A 372 -14.51 23.98 -4.23
N SER A 373 -14.08 24.82 -5.17
CA SER A 373 -14.20 24.62 -6.60
C SER A 373 -13.46 23.35 -7.00
N ASP A 374 -14.22 22.37 -7.47
CA ASP A 374 -13.77 21.07 -7.97
C ASP A 374 -13.21 21.24 -9.38
N SER A 375 -12.07 21.93 -9.53
CA SER A 375 -11.54 22.31 -10.85
C SER A 375 -10.04 22.07 -11.08
N ASP A 376 -9.34 21.28 -10.27
CA ASP A 376 -7.91 20.99 -10.53
C ASP A 376 -7.53 19.53 -10.19
N VAL A 377 -8.16 18.58 -10.88
CA VAL A 377 -7.59 17.25 -11.13
C VAL A 377 -7.95 16.86 -12.58
N GLU A 378 -7.11 17.29 -13.52
CA GLU A 378 -7.01 16.71 -14.88
C GLU A 378 -5.55 16.43 -15.21
#